data_AF-A0A6M3JS72-F1
#
_entry.id   AF-A0A6M3JS72-F1
#
_cell.length_a   1.000
_cell.length_b   1.000
_cell.length_c   1.000
_cell.angle_alpha   90.00
_cell.angle_beta   90.00
_cell.angle_gamma   90.00
#
_symmetry.space_group_name_H-M   'P 1'
#
loop_
_entity.id
_entity.type
_entity.pdbx_description
1 polymer ?
#
loop_
_entity_poly.entity_id
_entity_poly.type
_entity_poly.pdbx_seq_one_letter_code
_entity_poly.pdbx_strand_id
1 'polypeptide(L)'
;MRLYKYLTESLLEIDKRDIDFLFKPFKPWLKKFKELVDNKDSDGIYSLFKSMYSLPSNEHKDVQYIKKYRSKDLKSKEAKLAHKVKPIDIFIGFPIHSSAYYADDKYIMAGISIVQSMAEFRLIDITSSNPFKDVKEEWSEVKIKASIRHELTHWLDDTKHNLFITKNVKRAADIISKKGYKEGILSMKGNKPHMYLTPQEINAMIHSIAELKEIYSEKWDKMTFDDMISLTPALSVLNKELGYKWRKEIKKRMARENLFGKKMK
;
A
#
# COMPACT_ATOMS: atom_id res chain seq x y z
N MET A 1 20.33 -19.75 -0.06
CA MET A 1 19.49 -20.39 -1.10
C MET A 1 17.99 -20.07 -1.04
N ARG A 2 17.35 -19.79 0.12
CA ARG A 2 15.89 -19.52 0.21
C ARG A 2 15.42 -18.16 -0.37
N LEU A 3 16.24 -17.12 -0.34
CA LEU A 3 15.91 -15.78 -0.86
C LEU A 3 15.71 -15.73 -2.38
N TYR A 4 16.41 -16.58 -3.13
CA TYR A 4 16.28 -16.63 -4.59
C TYR A 4 14.92 -17.19 -5.03
N LYS A 5 14.32 -18.11 -4.26
CA LYS A 5 13.02 -18.71 -4.57
C LYS A 5 11.89 -17.66 -4.57
N TYR A 6 11.91 -16.75 -3.59
CA TYR A 6 10.97 -15.62 -3.51
C TYR A 6 11.04 -14.69 -4.73
N LEU A 7 12.24 -14.46 -5.26
CA LEU A 7 12.45 -13.61 -6.42
C LEU A 7 12.20 -14.35 -7.74
N THR A 8 11.68 -15.59 -7.75
CA THR A 8 11.41 -16.34 -8.98
C THR A 8 9.95 -16.70 -9.18
N GLU A 9 9.09 -16.51 -8.19
CA GLU A 9 7.67 -16.83 -8.32
C GLU A 9 6.95 -15.79 -9.18
N SER A 10 5.93 -16.25 -9.94
CA SER A 10 5.07 -15.38 -10.75
C SER A 10 4.25 -14.45 -9.86
N LEU A 11 3.70 -13.38 -10.43
CA LEU A 11 2.69 -12.55 -9.76
C LEU A 11 1.63 -13.43 -9.09
N LEU A 12 1.36 -13.19 -7.81
CA LEU A 12 0.13 -13.65 -7.15
C LEU A 12 -1.10 -13.19 -7.92
N GLU A 13 -2.03 -14.11 -8.19
CA GLU A 13 -3.35 -13.74 -8.68
C GLU A 13 -4.16 -13.10 -7.54
N ILE A 14 -4.10 -11.78 -7.44
CA ILE A 14 -5.00 -11.00 -6.59
C ILE A 14 -6.20 -10.61 -7.43
N ASP A 15 -7.33 -11.24 -7.11
CA ASP A 15 -8.58 -11.05 -7.82
C ASP A 15 -9.11 -9.62 -7.66
N LYS A 16 -9.39 -8.98 -8.80
CA LYS A 16 -9.96 -7.64 -8.86
C LYS A 16 -11.28 -7.52 -8.08
N ARG A 17 -12.06 -8.60 -8.01
CA ARG A 17 -13.32 -8.64 -7.25
C ARG A 17 -13.11 -8.42 -5.76
N ASP A 18 -11.98 -8.84 -5.21
CA ASP A 18 -11.64 -8.63 -3.79
C ASP A 18 -11.24 -7.17 -3.56
N ILE A 19 -10.45 -6.61 -4.46
CA ILE A 19 -10.05 -5.20 -4.42
C ILE A 19 -11.29 -4.30 -4.53
N ASP A 20 -12.16 -4.54 -5.52
CA ASP A 20 -13.39 -3.78 -5.72
C ASP A 20 -14.36 -3.91 -4.54
N PHE A 21 -14.44 -5.10 -3.94
CA PHE A 21 -15.25 -5.35 -2.75
C PHE A 21 -14.76 -4.54 -1.55
N LEU A 22 -13.44 -4.56 -1.28
CA LEU A 22 -12.82 -3.81 -0.20
C LEU A 22 -12.81 -2.30 -0.46
N PHE A 23 -12.75 -1.87 -1.72
CA PHE A 23 -12.79 -0.45 -2.10
C PHE A 23 -14.18 0.19 -1.92
N LYS A 24 -15.26 -0.60 -2.05
CA LYS A 24 -16.65 -0.10 -2.03
C LYS A 24 -16.97 0.90 -0.91
N PRO A 25 -16.52 0.74 0.36
CA PRO A 25 -16.78 1.69 1.44
C PRO A 25 -16.20 3.10 1.23
N PHE A 26 -15.18 3.26 0.38
CA PHE A 26 -14.61 4.59 0.09
C PHE A 26 -15.47 5.43 -0.84
N LYS A 27 -16.37 4.83 -1.65
CA LYS A 27 -17.11 5.55 -2.69
C LYS A 27 -17.86 6.80 -2.19
N PRO A 28 -18.60 6.77 -1.06
CA PRO A 28 -19.26 7.97 -0.54
C PRO A 28 -18.27 9.06 -0.12
N TRP A 29 -17.15 8.67 0.48
CA TRP A 29 -16.10 9.59 0.91
C TRP A 29 -15.40 10.26 -0.27
N LEU A 30 -15.08 9.50 -1.32
CA LEU A 30 -14.49 10.03 -2.54
C LEU A 30 -15.44 10.97 -3.28
N LYS A 31 -16.73 10.64 -3.33
CA LYS A 31 -17.74 11.53 -3.92
C LYS A 31 -17.77 12.86 -3.18
N LYS A 32 -17.92 12.83 -1.85
CA LYS A 32 -17.95 14.04 -1.01
C LYS A 32 -16.65 14.84 -1.13
N PHE A 33 -15.49 14.19 -1.06
CA PHE A 33 -14.20 14.86 -1.21
C PHE A 33 -14.07 15.52 -2.59
N LYS A 34 -14.47 14.84 -3.66
CA LYS A 34 -14.46 15.39 -5.02
C LYS A 34 -15.35 16.63 -5.14
N GLU A 35 -16.56 16.60 -4.58
CA GLU A 35 -17.47 17.75 -4.58
C GLU A 35 -16.82 18.96 -3.87
N LEU A 36 -16.21 18.74 -2.71
CA LEU A 36 -15.51 19.79 -1.96
C LEU A 36 -14.31 20.36 -2.73
N VAL A 37 -13.51 19.49 -3.35
CA VAL A 37 -12.36 19.90 -4.17
C VAL A 37 -12.80 20.68 -5.40
N ASP A 38 -13.81 20.21 -6.13
CA ASP A 38 -14.29 20.85 -7.35
C ASP A 38 -14.92 22.23 -7.03
N ASN A 39 -15.50 22.40 -5.83
CA ASN A 39 -15.99 23.67 -5.29
C ASN A 39 -14.92 24.53 -4.61
N LYS A 40 -13.68 24.05 -4.48
CA LYS A 40 -12.59 24.68 -3.72
C LYS A 40 -12.97 25.03 -2.26
N ASP A 41 -13.79 24.19 -1.63
CA ASP A 41 -14.28 24.36 -0.26
C ASP A 41 -13.26 23.83 0.76
N SER A 42 -12.29 24.66 1.11
CA SER A 42 -11.22 24.31 2.05
C SER A 42 -11.73 23.96 3.46
N ASP A 43 -12.73 24.69 3.95
CA ASP A 43 -13.33 24.44 5.28
C ASP A 43 -14.09 23.11 5.29
N GLY A 44 -14.81 22.80 4.22
CA GLY A 44 -15.47 21.52 4.04
C GLY A 44 -14.47 20.36 3.95
N ILE A 45 -13.32 20.52 3.27
CA ILE A 45 -12.25 19.50 3.26
C ILE A 45 -11.68 19.30 4.67
N TYR A 46 -11.40 20.38 5.40
CA TYR A 46 -10.88 20.28 6.77
C TYR A 46 -11.90 19.63 7.72
N SER A 47 -13.18 19.98 7.59
CA SER A 47 -14.28 19.35 8.32
C SER A 47 -14.41 17.86 7.98
N LEU A 48 -14.25 17.50 6.70
CA LEU A 48 -14.22 16.11 6.26
C LEU A 48 -13.09 15.34 6.95
N PHE A 49 -11.85 15.86 6.94
CA PHE A 49 -10.71 15.22 7.61
C PHE A 49 -10.91 15.09 9.12
N LYS A 50 -11.44 16.13 9.78
CA LYS A 50 -11.81 16.07 11.21
C LYS A 50 -12.81 14.95 11.50
N SER A 51 -13.82 14.78 10.64
CA SER A 51 -14.83 13.73 10.82
C SER A 51 -14.22 12.31 10.79
N MET A 52 -13.07 12.10 10.13
CA MET A 52 -12.40 10.80 10.12
C MET A 52 -11.85 10.39 11.49
N TYR A 53 -11.46 11.35 12.33
CA TYR A 53 -11.02 11.06 13.71
C TYR A 53 -12.15 10.63 14.63
N SER A 54 -13.41 10.88 14.24
CA SER A 54 -14.60 10.45 15.00
C SER A 54 -15.08 9.05 14.62
N LEU A 55 -14.42 8.38 13.67
CA LEU A 55 -14.77 7.03 13.29
C LEU A 55 -14.44 6.03 14.42
N PRO A 56 -14.95 4.80 14.32
CA PRO A 56 -14.52 3.74 15.21
C PRO A 56 -13.02 3.50 15.05
N SER A 57 -12.33 3.38 16.19
CA SER A 57 -10.96 2.90 16.21
C SER A 57 -10.87 1.42 16.49
N ASN A 58 -9.80 0.77 16.02
CA ASN A 58 -9.52 -0.61 16.39
C ASN A 58 -8.89 -0.68 17.80
N GLU A 59 -8.75 -1.89 18.31
CA GLU A 59 -8.16 -2.15 19.64
C GLU A 59 -6.72 -1.62 19.76
N HIS A 60 -6.01 -1.48 18.64
CA HIS A 60 -4.65 -0.95 18.58
C HIS A 60 -4.59 0.58 18.51
N LYS A 61 -5.74 1.28 18.48
CA LYS A 61 -5.88 2.77 18.45
C LYS A 61 -5.23 3.50 17.26
N ASP A 62 -4.52 2.80 16.39
CA ASP A 62 -3.80 3.39 15.26
C ASP A 62 -4.65 3.59 13.99
N VAL A 63 -5.93 3.23 14.06
CA VAL A 63 -6.78 3.09 12.88
C VAL A 63 -8.12 3.76 13.12
N GLN A 64 -8.56 4.57 12.17
CA GLN A 64 -9.94 5.01 12.03
C GLN A 64 -10.55 4.24 10.85
N TYR A 65 -11.54 3.39 11.06
CA TYR A 65 -12.05 2.55 9.97
C TYR A 65 -13.49 2.87 9.57
N ILE A 66 -13.76 2.83 8.27
CA ILE A 66 -15.10 2.92 7.69
C ILE A 66 -15.80 1.56 7.85
N LYS A 67 -15.05 0.48 7.61
CA LYS A 67 -15.59 -0.88 7.67
C LYS A 67 -14.53 -1.91 8.03
N LYS A 68 -14.93 -2.86 8.87
CA LYS A 68 -14.18 -4.06 9.22
C LYS A 68 -14.69 -5.25 8.40
N TYR A 69 -13.76 -6.02 7.86
CA TYR A 69 -14.01 -7.31 7.19
C TYR A 69 -13.15 -8.40 7.82
N ARG A 70 -13.50 -9.65 7.56
CA ARG A 70 -12.62 -10.81 7.76
C ARG A 70 -12.10 -11.29 6.41
N SER A 71 -10.90 -11.85 6.41
CA SER A 71 -10.33 -12.50 5.21
C SER A 71 -11.22 -13.59 4.59
N LYS A 72 -12.11 -14.23 5.37
CA LYS A 72 -13.11 -15.17 4.84
C LYS A 72 -14.17 -14.50 3.96
N ASP A 73 -14.30 -13.18 3.99
CA ASP A 73 -15.29 -12.44 3.22
C ASP A 73 -14.79 -12.19 1.77
N LEU A 74 -13.48 -12.28 1.54
CA LEU A 74 -12.86 -12.19 0.23
C LEU A 74 -13.26 -13.37 -0.65
N LYS A 75 -13.50 -13.13 -1.94
CA LYS A 75 -14.09 -14.06 -2.90
C LYS A 75 -13.06 -14.94 -3.61
N SER A 76 -11.83 -14.48 -3.79
CA SER A 76 -10.82 -15.25 -4.54
C SER A 76 -10.49 -16.57 -3.88
N LYS A 77 -10.15 -17.57 -4.71
CA LYS A 77 -9.72 -18.90 -4.24
C LYS A 77 -8.47 -18.79 -3.38
N GLU A 78 -7.54 -17.93 -3.79
CA GLU A 78 -6.28 -17.63 -3.12
C GLU A 78 -6.54 -17.07 -1.73
N ALA A 79 -7.42 -16.08 -1.58
CA ALA A 79 -7.78 -15.55 -0.28
C ALA A 79 -8.49 -16.59 0.60
N LYS A 80 -9.36 -17.44 0.04
CA LYS A 80 -9.98 -18.54 0.81
C LYS A 80 -8.94 -19.53 1.31
N LEU A 81 -7.94 -19.88 0.50
CA LEU A 81 -6.85 -20.78 0.90
C LEU A 81 -5.97 -20.12 1.97
N ALA A 82 -5.58 -18.86 1.76
CA ALA A 82 -4.80 -18.09 2.72
C ALA A 82 -5.53 -17.95 4.07
N HIS A 83 -6.85 -17.72 4.06
CA HIS A 83 -7.67 -17.64 5.26
C HIS A 83 -7.60 -18.92 6.12
N LYS A 84 -7.56 -20.10 5.49
CA LYS A 84 -7.42 -21.38 6.21
C LYS A 84 -6.08 -21.50 6.95
N VAL A 85 -5.02 -20.88 6.42
CA VAL A 85 -3.68 -20.90 7.01
C VAL A 85 -3.52 -19.80 8.06
N LYS A 86 -3.93 -18.57 7.72
CA LYS A 86 -3.80 -17.39 8.57
C LYS A 86 -5.02 -16.48 8.42
N PRO A 87 -6.06 -16.69 9.24
CA PRO A 87 -7.21 -15.80 9.26
C PRO A 87 -6.79 -14.44 9.82
N ILE A 88 -7.16 -13.38 9.11
CA ILE A 88 -6.91 -11.99 9.49
C ILE A 88 -8.19 -11.15 9.48
N ASP A 89 -8.16 -10.06 10.26
CA ASP A 89 -9.05 -8.90 10.11
C ASP A 89 -8.55 -7.96 9.02
N ILE A 90 -9.47 -7.28 8.32
CA ILE A 90 -9.14 -6.29 7.29
C ILE A 90 -9.92 -5.02 7.61
N PHE A 91 -9.19 -3.97 7.98
CA PHE A 91 -9.75 -2.66 8.29
C PHE A 91 -9.59 -1.75 7.08
N ILE A 92 -10.72 -1.29 6.55
CA ILE A 92 -10.78 -0.35 5.44
C ILE A 92 -11.16 1.02 5.98
N GLY A 93 -10.31 2.02 5.78
CA GLY A 93 -10.61 3.39 6.18
C GLY A 93 -9.42 4.33 6.11
N PHE A 94 -9.12 4.96 7.22
CA PHE A 94 -8.18 6.07 7.30
C PHE A 94 -7.10 5.77 8.34
N PRO A 95 -6.01 5.07 7.94
CA PRO A 95 -4.83 4.92 8.78
C PRO A 95 -4.37 6.27 9.33
N ILE A 96 -3.92 6.31 10.59
CA ILE A 96 -3.25 7.50 11.11
C ILE A 96 -1.95 7.75 10.33
N HIS A 97 -1.15 6.71 10.10
CA HIS A 97 0.16 6.81 9.46
C HIS A 97 0.16 6.32 8.01
N SER A 98 -0.03 5.03 7.78
CA SER A 98 -0.01 4.42 6.45
C SER A 98 -0.83 3.14 6.41
N SER A 99 -1.14 2.65 5.22
CA SER A 99 -1.56 1.25 5.07
C SER A 99 -0.43 0.33 5.55
N ALA A 100 -0.80 -0.82 6.12
CA ALA A 100 0.17 -1.81 6.60
C ALA A 100 -0.48 -3.18 6.86
N TYR A 101 0.32 -4.23 6.63
CA TYR A 101 0.06 -5.59 7.04
C TYR A 101 0.75 -5.90 8.37
N TYR A 102 -0.05 -6.08 9.43
CA TYR A 102 0.42 -6.40 10.77
C TYR A 102 0.43 -7.91 10.95
N ALA A 103 1.58 -8.52 10.63
CA ALA A 103 1.70 -9.96 10.55
C ALA A 103 1.46 -10.65 11.92
N ASP A 104 1.92 -10.08 13.03
CA ASP A 104 1.77 -10.73 14.34
C ASP A 104 0.36 -10.55 14.91
N ASP A 105 -0.18 -9.34 14.80
CA ASP A 105 -1.53 -8.99 15.26
C ASP A 105 -2.65 -9.51 14.34
N LYS A 106 -2.29 -10.11 13.20
CA LYS A 106 -3.20 -10.74 12.24
C LYS A 106 -4.26 -9.78 11.69
N TYR A 107 -3.83 -8.59 11.26
CA TYR A 107 -4.71 -7.69 10.54
C TYR A 107 -4.03 -6.95 9.39
N ILE A 108 -4.85 -6.50 8.44
CA ILE A 108 -4.49 -5.50 7.43
C ILE A 108 -5.18 -4.20 7.79
N MET A 109 -4.46 -3.10 7.65
CA MET A 109 -5.02 -1.77 7.54
C MET A 109 -4.76 -1.26 6.13
N ALA A 110 -5.81 -0.94 5.39
CA ALA A 110 -5.68 -0.40 4.04
C ALA A 110 -6.57 0.83 3.85
N GLY A 111 -6.00 1.88 3.28
CA GLY A 111 -6.72 3.12 3.03
C GLY A 111 -5.85 4.36 2.84
N ILE A 112 -6.43 5.51 3.16
CA ILE A 112 -5.82 6.83 2.96
C ILE A 112 -5.29 7.35 4.30
N SER A 113 -4.03 7.78 4.34
CA SER A 113 -3.44 8.32 5.56
C SER A 113 -4.05 9.67 5.94
N ILE A 114 -4.60 9.78 7.16
CA ILE A 114 -5.18 11.04 7.67
C ILE A 114 -4.08 12.07 7.86
N VAL A 115 -2.97 11.69 8.52
CA VAL A 115 -1.87 12.61 8.80
C VAL A 115 -1.25 13.11 7.51
N GLN A 116 -1.03 12.22 6.54
CA GLN A 116 -0.50 12.62 5.24
C GLN A 116 -1.47 13.55 4.52
N SER A 117 -2.77 13.22 4.47
CA SER A 117 -3.78 14.07 3.82
C SER A 117 -3.87 15.46 4.45
N MET A 118 -3.81 15.54 5.79
CA MET A 118 -3.81 16.81 6.51
C MET A 118 -2.52 17.60 6.33
N ALA A 119 -1.37 16.94 6.40
CA ALA A 119 -0.07 17.57 6.24
C ALA A 119 0.07 18.10 4.82
N GLU A 120 -0.29 17.31 3.81
CA GLU A 120 -0.35 17.75 2.42
C GLU A 120 -1.30 18.94 2.31
N PHE A 121 -2.56 18.84 2.71
CA PHE A 121 -3.51 19.96 2.61
C PHE A 121 -2.99 21.26 3.25
N ARG A 122 -2.41 21.19 4.46
CA ARG A 122 -1.81 22.35 5.15
C ARG A 122 -0.55 22.89 4.48
N LEU A 123 0.34 22.03 3.99
CA LEU A 123 1.57 22.44 3.31
C LEU A 123 1.28 23.05 1.94
N ILE A 124 0.25 22.53 1.31
CA ILE A 124 -0.23 22.93 0.01
C ILE A 124 -0.84 24.34 0.06
N ASP A 125 -1.53 24.71 1.15
CA ASP A 125 -1.96 26.11 1.41
C ASP A 125 -0.78 27.09 1.48
N ILE A 126 0.44 26.61 1.75
CA ILE A 126 1.63 27.43 1.98
C ILE A 126 2.58 27.45 0.75
N THR A 127 2.58 26.40 -0.09
CA THR A 127 3.71 26.17 -1.01
C THR A 127 3.35 25.88 -2.48
N SER A 128 2.09 25.55 -2.81
CA SER A 128 1.73 25.13 -4.17
C SER A 128 0.91 26.18 -4.93
N SER A 129 1.05 26.22 -6.26
CA SER A 129 0.22 27.04 -7.13
C SER A 129 -1.18 26.44 -7.39
N ASN A 130 -1.42 25.17 -7.03
CA ASN A 130 -2.75 24.56 -7.16
C ASN A 130 -3.01 23.48 -6.09
N PRO A 131 -3.55 23.89 -4.93
CA PRO A 131 -3.66 23.02 -3.79
C PRO A 131 -4.37 21.69 -3.98
N PHE A 132 -5.37 21.77 -4.82
CA PHE A 132 -6.37 20.76 -4.97
C PHE A 132 -5.91 19.61 -5.86
N LYS A 133 -4.84 19.80 -6.63
CA LYS A 133 -4.36 18.77 -7.56
C LYS A 133 -3.72 17.59 -6.83
N ASP A 134 -2.77 17.87 -5.94
CA ASP A 134 -1.96 16.82 -5.30
C ASP A 134 -2.82 15.99 -4.33
N VAL A 135 -3.67 16.65 -3.54
CA VAL A 135 -4.61 15.93 -2.63
C VAL A 135 -5.63 15.11 -3.43
N LYS A 136 -6.08 15.61 -4.58
CA LYS A 136 -7.01 14.86 -5.47
C LYS A 136 -6.37 13.60 -6.04
N GLU A 137 -5.06 13.63 -6.31
CA GLU A 137 -4.35 12.44 -6.75
C GLU A 137 -4.22 11.40 -5.63
N GLU A 138 -3.90 11.82 -4.39
CA GLU A 138 -3.87 10.93 -3.21
C GLU A 138 -5.22 10.29 -2.90
N TRP A 139 -6.30 11.05 -3.06
CA TRP A 139 -7.68 10.58 -2.88
C TRP A 139 -8.27 9.91 -4.12
N SER A 140 -7.44 9.43 -5.05
CA SER A 140 -7.92 8.74 -6.24
C SER A 140 -8.29 7.28 -5.96
N GLU A 141 -9.30 6.77 -6.69
CA GLU A 141 -9.65 5.35 -6.68
C GLU A 141 -8.44 4.45 -6.97
N VAL A 142 -7.58 4.91 -7.86
CA VAL A 142 -6.37 4.19 -8.30
C VAL A 142 -5.41 3.98 -7.14
N LYS A 143 -5.05 5.04 -6.40
CA LYS A 143 -4.11 4.93 -5.28
C LYS A 143 -4.67 4.08 -4.15
N ILE A 144 -5.96 4.21 -3.84
CA ILE A 144 -6.60 3.42 -2.79
C ILE A 144 -6.61 1.93 -3.15
N LYS A 145 -6.98 1.59 -4.39
CA LYS A 145 -6.94 0.20 -4.86
C LYS A 145 -5.52 -0.37 -4.90
N ALA A 146 -4.54 0.43 -5.30
CA ALA A 146 -3.13 0.05 -5.28
C ALA A 146 -2.64 -0.25 -3.86
N SER A 147 -3.03 0.57 -2.87
CA SER A 147 -2.73 0.32 -1.45
C SER A 147 -3.40 -0.93 -0.92
N ILE A 148 -4.69 -1.15 -1.21
CA ILE A 148 -5.40 -2.39 -0.84
C ILE A 148 -4.68 -3.61 -1.41
N ARG A 149 -4.30 -3.56 -2.69
CA ARG A 149 -3.60 -4.66 -3.36
C ARG A 149 -2.23 -4.92 -2.75
N HIS A 150 -1.49 -3.86 -2.42
CA HIS A 150 -0.18 -3.95 -1.78
C HIS A 150 -0.26 -4.74 -0.46
N GLU A 151 -1.16 -4.37 0.44
CA GLU A 151 -1.30 -5.05 1.72
C GLU A 151 -1.84 -6.48 1.61
N LEU A 152 -2.78 -6.71 0.68
CA LEU A 152 -3.24 -8.07 0.38
C LEU A 152 -2.10 -8.94 -0.14
N THR A 153 -1.18 -8.38 -0.94
CA THR A 153 0.01 -9.10 -1.42
C THR A 153 0.84 -9.58 -0.25
N HIS A 154 1.13 -8.71 0.72
CA HIS A 154 1.92 -9.10 1.89
C HIS A 154 1.29 -10.26 2.67
N TRP A 155 -0.02 -10.20 2.93
CA TRP A 155 -0.71 -11.30 3.61
C TRP A 155 -0.67 -12.60 2.80
N LEU A 156 -1.01 -12.54 1.50
CA LEU A 156 -1.01 -13.72 0.64
C LEU A 156 0.39 -14.33 0.52
N ASP A 157 1.43 -13.50 0.34
CA ASP A 157 2.82 -13.94 0.31
C ASP A 157 3.24 -14.59 1.62
N ASP A 158 2.88 -13.98 2.76
CA ASP A 158 3.19 -14.54 4.08
C ASP A 158 2.56 -15.93 4.23
N THR A 159 1.30 -16.09 3.84
CA THR A 159 0.61 -17.39 3.92
C THR A 159 1.20 -18.45 2.98
N LYS A 160 1.48 -18.10 1.72
CA LYS A 160 2.01 -19.04 0.71
C LYS A 160 3.42 -19.51 1.03
N HIS A 161 4.19 -18.69 1.73
CA HIS A 161 5.59 -18.96 2.01
C HIS A 161 5.85 -19.30 3.48
N ASN A 162 4.95 -20.08 4.08
CA ASN A 162 5.13 -20.64 5.42
C ASN A 162 5.40 -19.54 6.48
N LEU A 163 4.61 -18.47 6.44
CA LEU A 163 4.58 -17.41 7.44
C LEU A 163 5.95 -16.71 7.63
N PHE A 164 6.69 -16.52 6.54
CA PHE A 164 8.04 -15.94 6.59
C PHE A 164 8.07 -14.52 7.13
N ILE A 165 7.11 -13.66 6.74
CA ILE A 165 7.00 -12.28 7.26
C ILE A 165 6.68 -12.36 8.75
N THR A 166 5.70 -13.18 9.15
CA THR A 166 5.38 -13.40 10.57
C THR A 166 6.62 -13.81 11.37
N LYS A 167 7.36 -14.81 10.88
CA LYS A 167 8.55 -15.34 11.56
C LYS A 167 9.64 -14.28 11.68
N ASN A 168 9.84 -13.45 10.65
CA ASN A 168 10.81 -12.38 10.68
C ASN A 168 10.41 -11.25 11.62
N VAL A 169 9.15 -10.86 11.66
CA VAL A 169 8.64 -9.84 12.59
C VAL A 169 8.82 -10.31 14.04
N LYS A 170 8.45 -11.56 14.35
CA LYS A 170 8.68 -12.16 15.68
C LYS A 170 10.15 -12.19 16.05
N ARG A 171 11.01 -12.66 15.14
CA ARG A 171 12.45 -12.67 15.35
C ARG A 171 13.00 -11.26 15.59
N ALA A 172 12.49 -10.27 14.86
CA ALA A 172 12.90 -8.89 15.05
C ALA A 172 12.48 -8.39 16.43
N ALA A 173 11.25 -8.62 16.87
CA ALA A 173 10.78 -8.28 18.21
C ALA A 173 11.64 -8.93 19.31
N ASP A 174 12.01 -10.20 19.16
CA ASP A 174 12.93 -10.89 20.06
C ASP A 174 14.34 -10.28 20.10
N ILE A 175 14.83 -9.77 18.96
CA ILE A 175 16.12 -9.08 18.90
C ILE A 175 15.99 -7.69 19.52
N ILE A 176 14.87 -6.99 19.32
CA ILE A 176 14.63 -5.67 19.92
C ILE A 176 14.67 -5.76 21.44
N SER A 177 14.00 -6.75 22.02
CA SER A 177 13.97 -6.95 23.48
C SER A 177 15.34 -7.30 24.07
N LYS A 178 16.22 -7.96 23.29
CA LYS A 178 17.54 -8.44 23.77
C LYS A 178 18.71 -7.52 23.44
N LYS A 179 18.65 -6.83 22.29
CA LYS A 179 19.80 -6.13 21.68
C LYS A 179 19.48 -4.69 21.29
N GLY A 180 18.21 -4.30 21.30
CA GLY A 180 17.77 -2.95 20.95
C GLY A 180 17.14 -2.82 19.57
N TYR A 181 16.48 -1.67 19.37
CA TYR A 181 15.66 -1.39 18.19
C TYR A 181 16.44 -1.49 16.86
N LYS A 182 17.65 -0.94 16.84
CA LYS A 182 18.49 -0.87 15.62
C LYS A 182 18.80 -2.25 15.06
N GLU A 183 19.19 -3.18 15.92
CA GLU A 183 19.53 -4.57 15.60
C GLU A 183 18.30 -5.33 15.09
N GLY A 184 17.14 -5.08 15.71
CA GLY A 184 15.86 -5.64 15.26
C GLY A 184 15.53 -5.24 13.82
N ILE A 185 15.61 -3.95 13.51
CA ILE A 185 15.34 -3.43 12.17
C ILE A 185 16.34 -3.95 11.13
N LEU A 186 17.63 -4.02 11.48
CA LEU A 186 18.65 -4.60 10.60
C LEU A 186 18.35 -6.08 10.28
N SER A 187 17.84 -6.82 11.26
CA SER A 187 17.49 -8.23 11.09
C SER A 187 16.32 -8.44 10.10
N MET A 188 15.40 -7.48 10.00
CA MET A 188 14.28 -7.51 9.05
C MET A 188 14.73 -7.18 7.62
N LYS A 189 15.63 -6.21 7.47
CA LYS A 189 16.12 -5.77 6.15
C LYS A 189 16.98 -6.83 5.46
N GLY A 190 17.53 -7.81 6.17
CA GLY A 190 18.27 -8.93 5.56
C GLY A 190 19.46 -8.49 4.71
N ASN A 191 20.32 -7.63 5.29
CA ASN A 191 21.47 -6.97 4.63
C ASN A 191 21.09 -6.01 3.49
N LYS A 192 19.81 -5.71 3.28
CA LYS A 192 19.40 -4.67 2.33
C LYS A 192 19.65 -3.29 2.93
N PRO A 193 20.02 -2.30 2.09
CA PRO A 193 20.21 -0.93 2.56
C PRO A 193 18.88 -0.29 3.00
N HIS A 194 17.73 -0.84 2.57
CA HIS A 194 16.41 -0.32 2.91
C HIS A 194 15.35 -1.41 3.04
N MET A 195 14.29 -1.14 3.82
CA MET A 195 13.16 -2.08 4.01
C MET A 195 12.39 -2.31 2.71
N TYR A 196 12.12 -1.24 1.96
CA TYR A 196 11.52 -1.29 0.62
C TYR A 196 12.31 -2.10 -0.43
N LEU A 197 13.54 -2.50 -0.13
CA LEU A 197 14.36 -3.34 -1.01
C LEU A 197 14.36 -4.82 -0.60
N THR A 198 13.56 -5.17 0.40
CA THR A 198 13.29 -6.57 0.72
C THR A 198 12.48 -7.21 -0.40
N PRO A 199 12.63 -8.53 -0.65
CA PRO A 199 11.87 -9.22 -1.69
C PRO A 199 10.35 -9.05 -1.58
N GLN A 200 9.83 -8.99 -0.35
CA GLN A 200 8.40 -8.86 -0.05
C GLN A 200 7.87 -7.51 -0.55
N GLU A 201 8.58 -6.42 -0.24
CA GLU A 201 8.25 -5.07 -0.67
C GLU A 201 8.35 -4.93 -2.19
N ILE A 202 9.41 -5.47 -2.80
CA ILE A 202 9.56 -5.51 -4.26
C ILE A 202 8.37 -6.24 -4.90
N ASN A 203 7.93 -7.36 -4.32
CA ASN A 203 6.80 -8.10 -4.85
C ASN A 203 5.49 -7.30 -4.73
N ALA A 204 5.21 -6.73 -3.55
CA ALA A 204 4.04 -5.90 -3.30
C ALA A 204 3.99 -4.66 -4.23
N MET A 205 5.12 -3.98 -4.44
CA MET A 205 5.21 -2.87 -5.40
C MET A 205 4.94 -3.32 -6.84
N ILE A 206 5.40 -4.50 -7.22
CA ILE A 206 5.19 -5.03 -8.57
C ILE A 206 3.73 -5.43 -8.81
N HIS A 207 3.03 -5.90 -7.77
CA HIS A 207 1.58 -6.07 -7.78
C HIS A 207 0.83 -4.74 -7.94
N SER A 208 1.26 -3.68 -7.25
CA SER A 208 0.72 -2.34 -7.44
C SER A 208 0.95 -1.82 -8.87
N ILE A 209 2.13 -2.03 -9.45
CA ILE A 209 2.45 -1.66 -10.85
C ILE A 209 1.55 -2.41 -11.83
N ALA A 210 1.31 -3.70 -11.61
CA ALA A 210 0.40 -4.49 -12.44
C ALA A 210 -1.03 -3.93 -12.42
N GLU A 211 -1.50 -3.43 -11.26
CA GLU A 211 -2.82 -2.77 -11.17
C GLU A 211 -2.85 -1.46 -11.96
N LEU A 212 -1.79 -0.65 -11.86
CA LEU A 212 -1.68 0.58 -12.63
C LEU A 212 -1.69 0.33 -14.13
N LYS A 213 -1.03 -0.74 -14.60
CA LYS A 213 -1.03 -1.12 -16.02
C LYS A 213 -2.44 -1.40 -16.53
N GLU A 214 -3.25 -2.11 -15.75
CA GLU A 214 -4.65 -2.40 -16.11
C GLU A 214 -5.49 -1.11 -16.15
N ILE A 215 -5.38 -0.29 -15.09
CA ILE A 215 -6.13 0.97 -14.95
C ILE A 215 -5.77 1.97 -16.05
N TYR A 216 -4.50 2.04 -16.43
CA TYR A 216 -3.99 2.99 -17.41
C TYR A 216 -3.60 2.35 -18.73
N SER A 217 -4.19 1.21 -19.07
CA SER A 217 -3.87 0.41 -20.25
C SER A 217 -3.79 1.23 -21.55
N GLU A 218 -4.72 2.16 -21.76
CA GLU A 218 -4.76 3.04 -22.94
C GLU A 218 -3.56 4.00 -23.06
N LYS A 219 -2.98 4.40 -21.94
CA LYS A 219 -1.86 5.37 -21.89
C LYS A 219 -0.56 4.77 -21.40
N TRP A 220 -0.54 3.50 -20.97
CA TRP A 220 0.61 2.84 -20.35
C TRP A 220 1.87 2.94 -21.19
N ASP A 221 1.74 2.72 -22.50
CA ASP A 221 2.84 2.83 -23.45
C ASP A 221 3.41 4.25 -23.62
N LYS A 222 2.61 5.26 -23.29
CA LYS A 222 2.97 6.69 -23.41
C LYS A 222 3.58 7.23 -22.10
N MET A 223 3.43 6.53 -20.98
CA MET A 223 3.96 6.96 -19.69
C MET A 223 5.45 6.67 -19.59
N THR A 224 6.20 7.62 -19.03
CA THR A 224 7.59 7.39 -18.63
C THR A 224 7.65 6.59 -17.33
N PHE A 225 8.85 6.13 -16.97
CA PHE A 225 9.04 5.45 -15.68
C PHE A 225 8.77 6.39 -14.49
N ASP A 226 9.11 7.68 -14.62
CA ASP A 226 8.86 8.69 -13.59
C ASP A 226 7.36 8.99 -13.43
N ASP A 227 6.62 9.06 -14.54
CA ASP A 227 5.16 9.20 -14.50
C ASP A 227 4.50 8.02 -13.79
N MET A 228 5.04 6.81 -13.94
CA MET A 228 4.53 5.62 -13.25
C MET A 228 4.85 5.65 -11.75
N ILE A 229 6.06 6.09 -11.38
CA ILE A 229 6.48 6.22 -9.97
C ILE A 229 5.53 7.14 -9.19
N SER A 230 5.17 8.29 -9.77
CA SER A 230 4.30 9.27 -9.10
C SER A 230 2.88 8.75 -8.84
N LEU A 231 2.44 7.74 -9.59
CA LEU A 231 1.14 7.10 -9.39
C LEU A 231 1.10 6.13 -8.20
N THR A 232 2.25 5.73 -7.64
CA THR A 232 2.28 4.86 -6.45
C THR A 232 2.93 5.56 -5.26
N PRO A 233 2.26 5.62 -4.10
CA PRO A 233 2.86 6.18 -2.89
C PRO A 233 4.17 5.46 -2.52
N ALA A 234 4.20 4.13 -2.57
CA ALA A 234 5.38 3.33 -2.20
C ALA A 234 6.61 3.64 -3.08
N LEU A 235 6.47 3.70 -4.42
CA LEU A 235 7.61 4.04 -5.28
C LEU A 235 8.00 5.50 -5.15
N SER A 236 7.05 6.41 -4.89
CA SER A 236 7.35 7.83 -4.66
C SER A 236 8.22 8.03 -3.42
N VAL A 237 7.85 7.40 -2.30
CA VAL A 237 8.66 7.38 -1.06
C VAL A 237 10.03 6.78 -1.33
N LEU A 238 10.08 5.62 -2.01
CA LEU A 238 11.33 4.96 -2.35
C LEU A 238 12.25 5.83 -3.21
N ASN A 239 11.68 6.54 -4.17
CA ASN A 239 12.40 7.47 -5.03
C ASN A 239 12.98 8.65 -4.24
N LYS A 240 12.22 9.18 -3.28
CA LYS A 240 12.68 10.25 -2.39
C LYS A 240 13.80 9.80 -1.47
N GLU A 241 13.71 8.59 -0.91
CA GLU A 241 14.66 8.10 0.10
C GLU A 241 15.95 7.54 -0.51
N LEU A 242 15.88 6.83 -1.64
CA LEU A 242 17.02 6.06 -2.18
C LEU A 242 17.54 6.54 -3.55
N GLY A 243 16.91 7.56 -4.13
CA GLY A 243 17.28 8.07 -5.46
C GLY A 243 17.18 6.99 -6.55
N TYR A 244 18.20 6.85 -7.40
CA TYR A 244 18.13 5.94 -8.57
C TYR A 244 18.49 4.48 -8.28
N LYS A 245 19.11 4.14 -7.14
CA LYS A 245 19.73 2.82 -6.90
C LYS A 245 18.72 1.67 -6.88
N TRP A 246 17.49 1.91 -6.43
CA TRP A 246 16.43 0.90 -6.37
C TRP A 246 15.79 0.59 -7.74
N ARG A 247 15.85 1.55 -8.67
CA ARG A 247 15.12 1.47 -9.95
C ARG A 247 15.54 0.25 -10.76
N LYS A 248 16.81 -0.15 -10.67
CA LYS A 248 17.34 -1.34 -11.37
C LYS A 248 16.61 -2.63 -10.94
N GLU A 249 16.36 -2.81 -9.65
CA GLU A 249 15.70 -4.02 -9.14
C GLU A 249 14.22 -4.08 -9.56
N ILE A 250 13.51 -2.95 -9.47
CA ILE A 250 12.12 -2.85 -9.92
C ILE A 250 12.02 -3.02 -11.44
N LYS A 251 12.85 -2.34 -12.22
CA LYS A 251 12.91 -2.51 -13.69
C LYS A 251 13.19 -3.96 -14.08
N LYS A 252 14.12 -4.65 -13.41
CA LYS A 252 14.40 -6.07 -13.67
C LYS A 252 13.16 -6.94 -13.43
N ARG A 253 12.42 -6.69 -12.35
CA ARG A 253 11.19 -7.44 -12.05
C ARG A 253 10.07 -7.10 -13.03
N MET A 254 9.88 -5.83 -13.39
CA MET A 254 8.93 -5.41 -14.42
C MET A 254 9.21 -6.05 -15.78
N ALA A 255 10.48 -6.19 -16.16
CA ALA A 255 10.88 -6.87 -17.40
C ALA A 255 10.33 -8.29 -17.45
N ARG A 256 10.54 -9.03 -16.35
CA ARG A 256 10.12 -10.43 -16.24
C ARG A 256 8.61 -10.60 -16.29
N GLU A 257 7.88 -9.68 -15.66
CA GLU A 257 6.41 -9.71 -15.62
C GLU A 257 5.75 -9.02 -16.83
N ASN A 258 6.52 -8.61 -17.85
CA ASN A 258 6.02 -7.87 -19.03
C ASN A 258 5.23 -6.60 -18.66
N LEU A 259 5.70 -5.86 -17.65
CA LEU A 259 5.03 -4.66 -17.13
C LEU A 259 5.52 -3.35 -17.75
N PHE A 260 6.53 -3.37 -18.64
CA PHE A 260 7.00 -2.13 -19.27
C PHE A 260 6.04 -1.57 -20.31
N GLY A 261 5.76 -0.28 -20.22
CA GLY A 261 5.29 0.52 -21.35
C GLY A 261 6.44 0.89 -22.29
N LYS A 262 6.13 1.26 -23.54
CA LYS A 262 7.13 1.65 -24.55
C LYS A 262 8.11 2.74 -24.10
N LYS A 263 7.65 3.77 -23.38
CA LYS A 263 8.50 4.87 -22.86
C LYS A 263 9.13 4.64 -21.48
N MET A 264 8.98 3.44 -20.90
CA MET A 264 9.50 3.12 -19.56
C MET A 264 10.84 2.37 -19.54
N LYS A 265 11.29 1.88 -20.70
CA LYS A 265 12.51 1.07 -20.84
C LYS A 265 13.76 1.88 -20.49
#